data_AF-A0A8S1QZB1-F1
#
_entry.id   AF-A0A8S1QZB1-F1
#
_cell.length_a   1.000
_cell.length_b   1.000
_cell.length_c   1.000
_cell.angle_alpha   90.00
_cell.angle_beta   90.00
_cell.angle_gamma   90.00
#
_symmetry.space_group_name_H-M   'P 1'
#
loop_
_entity.id
_entity.type
_entity.pdbx_description
1 polymer ?
#
loop_
_entity_poly.entity_id
_entity_poly.type
_entity_poly.pdbx_seq_one_letter_code
_entity_poly.pdbx_strand_id
1 'polypeptide(L)'
;MFIFLIFQISTSICSFVHCPKQIQQDCDGYYQPVCAYSFDDKITQEFWNHCEACKISTTLYYYEGECKELINNIETQRMTNEQQNVIQDCDEKIRYLTDCSNIENSVCGVFVSTEKCTTCQKEYYNSCVACSDYKVDYYYDGYCKNGESEIIYCPTDRPSNCTENGLSVCSQTTAPCTTSDCTQISSSWCFACQNLKIVSYYQGSCSEYLEFTKNVNIMEEITQKCQSYQLQTCTETVQQVCATETCNDDGSTCQKTYNNSCQACQNSKVISYLPFSCFSFKLTILSIIIYILF
;
A
#
# COMPACT_ATOMS: atom_id res chain seq x y z
N MET A 1 0.53 -52.17 -18.18
CA MET A 1 -0.37 -51.97 -17.03
C MET A 1 0.39 -51.33 -15.87
N PHE A 2 0.97 -50.13 -16.04
CA PHE A 2 1.58 -49.32 -14.96
C PHE A 2 2.16 -47.98 -15.52
N ILE A 3 1.40 -47.23 -16.33
CA ILE A 3 1.81 -45.88 -16.79
C ILE A 3 0.53 -45.05 -17.01
N PHE A 4 -0.20 -44.66 -15.96
CA PHE A 4 -1.34 -43.72 -16.07
C PHE A 4 -1.69 -43.06 -14.72
N LEU A 5 -0.68 -42.69 -13.94
CA LEU A 5 -0.88 -41.98 -12.67
C LEU A 5 0.21 -40.91 -12.50
N ILE A 6 0.41 -40.09 -13.53
CA ILE A 6 0.97 -38.75 -13.34
C ILE A 6 -0.21 -37.91 -12.86
N PHE A 7 -0.34 -37.87 -11.53
CA PHE A 7 -1.17 -36.95 -10.78
C PHE A 7 -0.99 -35.55 -11.36
N GLN A 8 -2.01 -35.05 -12.06
CA GLN A 8 -2.15 -33.62 -12.29
C GLN A 8 -2.46 -32.98 -10.94
N ILE A 9 -1.41 -32.62 -10.22
CA ILE A 9 -1.52 -31.59 -9.19
C ILE A 9 -1.65 -30.29 -9.98
N SER A 10 -2.87 -30.00 -10.46
CA SER A 10 -3.25 -28.66 -10.83
C SER A 10 -3.19 -27.85 -9.54
N THR A 11 -2.04 -27.23 -9.29
CA THR A 11 -1.94 -26.19 -8.28
C THR A 11 -2.90 -25.09 -8.72
N SER A 12 -4.08 -25.03 -8.08
CA SER A 12 -5.00 -23.93 -8.22
C SER A 12 -4.31 -22.69 -7.66
N ILE A 13 -3.59 -21.98 -8.53
CA ILE A 13 -3.03 -20.68 -8.22
C ILE A 13 -4.24 -19.77 -8.09
N CYS A 14 -4.61 -19.46 -6.84
CA CYS A 14 -5.65 -18.51 -6.51
C CYS A 14 -5.30 -17.16 -7.17
N SER A 15 -6.00 -16.85 -8.25
CA SER A 15 -5.73 -15.69 -9.09
C SER A 15 -6.95 -14.79 -9.04
N PHE A 16 -6.74 -13.52 -8.71
CA PHE A 16 -7.78 -12.51 -8.89
C PHE A 16 -8.12 -12.40 -10.37
N VAL A 17 -9.40 -12.43 -10.71
CA VAL A 17 -9.88 -12.35 -12.10
C VAL A 17 -10.55 -10.99 -12.31
N HIS A 18 -10.20 -10.33 -13.41
CA HIS A 18 -10.74 -9.00 -13.74
C HIS A 18 -12.15 -9.12 -14.36
N CYS A 19 -13.09 -8.29 -13.89
CA CYS A 19 -14.44 -8.22 -14.44
C CYS A 19 -14.45 -7.59 -15.84
N PRO A 20 -15.17 -8.16 -16.83
CA PRO A 20 -15.29 -7.53 -18.15
C PRO A 20 -16.10 -6.22 -18.06
N LYS A 21 -15.71 -5.21 -18.84
CA LYS A 21 -16.35 -3.87 -18.85
C LYS A 21 -17.83 -3.87 -19.25
N GLN A 22 -18.31 -4.93 -19.88
CA GLN A 22 -19.71 -5.08 -20.29
C GLN A 22 -20.16 -6.52 -20.07
N ILE A 23 -21.20 -6.68 -19.25
CA ILE A 23 -21.95 -7.93 -19.12
C ILE A 23 -23.30 -7.70 -19.75
N GLN A 24 -23.49 -8.25 -20.94
CA GLN A 24 -24.74 -8.12 -21.70
C GLN A 24 -25.72 -9.27 -21.48
N GLN A 25 -25.38 -10.26 -20.64
CA GLN A 25 -26.19 -11.45 -20.44
C GLN A 25 -26.76 -11.56 -19.03
N ASP A 26 -27.97 -12.13 -18.95
CA ASP A 26 -28.50 -12.68 -17.72
C ASP A 26 -27.51 -13.72 -17.19
N CYS A 27 -27.15 -13.61 -15.91
CA CYS A 27 -26.26 -14.58 -15.27
C CYS A 27 -26.95 -15.94 -15.19
N ASP A 28 -26.18 -17.00 -15.41
CA ASP A 28 -26.68 -18.32 -15.08
C ASP A 28 -26.97 -18.38 -13.56
N GLY A 29 -28.02 -19.11 -13.18
CA GLY A 29 -28.37 -19.32 -11.78
C GLY A 29 -27.44 -20.30 -11.08
N TYR A 30 -26.24 -20.54 -11.62
CA TYR A 30 -25.30 -21.51 -11.07
C TYR A 30 -24.57 -20.88 -9.87
N TYR A 31 -24.64 -21.55 -8.73
CA TYR A 31 -23.98 -21.09 -7.50
C TYR A 31 -22.51 -21.49 -7.54
N GLN A 32 -21.64 -20.48 -7.67
CA GLN A 32 -20.19 -20.60 -7.61
C GLN A 32 -19.67 -19.35 -6.89
N PRO A 33 -19.62 -19.35 -5.54
CA PRO A 33 -19.44 -18.13 -4.79
C PRO A 33 -18.13 -17.45 -5.17
N VAL A 34 -18.18 -16.13 -5.24
CA VAL A 34 -16.99 -15.31 -5.47
C VAL A 34 -16.95 -14.19 -4.46
N CYS A 35 -15.72 -13.78 -4.14
CA CYS A 35 -15.47 -12.61 -3.34
C CYS A 35 -15.06 -11.45 -4.25
N ALA A 36 -15.96 -10.49 -4.45
CA ALA A 36 -15.73 -9.35 -5.31
C ALA A 36 -14.93 -8.25 -4.60
N TYR A 37 -14.21 -7.45 -5.36
CA TYR A 37 -13.46 -6.28 -4.92
C TYR A 37 -13.91 -5.05 -5.68
N SER A 38 -14.28 -4.02 -4.92
CA SER A 38 -14.78 -2.75 -5.45
C SER A 38 -13.77 -1.62 -5.30
N PHE A 39 -13.95 -0.55 -6.10
CA PHE A 39 -13.11 0.66 -6.11
C PHE A 39 -13.16 1.47 -4.81
N ASP A 40 -14.28 1.44 -4.07
CA ASP A 40 -14.58 2.43 -3.02
C ASP A 40 -14.23 1.95 -1.60
N ASP A 41 -13.97 0.65 -1.42
CA ASP A 41 -13.52 0.05 -0.16
C ASP A 41 -12.92 -1.33 -0.46
N LYS A 42 -12.14 -1.87 0.48
CA LYS A 42 -11.77 -3.30 0.58
C LYS A 42 -13.01 -4.21 0.80
N ILE A 43 -14.18 -3.88 0.25
CA ILE A 43 -15.38 -4.69 0.37
C ILE A 43 -15.15 -5.97 -0.40
N THR A 44 -14.82 -7.00 0.37
CA THR A 44 -15.03 -8.42 0.09
C THR A 44 -16.50 -8.71 0.28
N GLN A 45 -17.34 -8.36 -0.69
CA GLN A 45 -18.74 -8.81 -0.71
C GLN A 45 -18.82 -10.12 -1.46
N GLU A 46 -19.50 -11.08 -0.84
CA GLU A 46 -19.73 -12.39 -1.44
C GLU A 46 -20.90 -12.32 -2.41
N PHE A 47 -20.69 -12.85 -3.60
CA PHE A 47 -21.70 -12.98 -4.64
C PHE A 47 -21.91 -14.44 -4.97
N TRP A 48 -23.12 -14.77 -5.41
CA TRP A 48 -23.46 -16.12 -5.85
C TRP A 48 -22.58 -16.65 -6.97
N ASN A 49 -22.17 -15.77 -7.88
CA ASN A 49 -21.22 -16.09 -8.94
C ASN A 49 -20.52 -14.85 -9.48
N HIS A 50 -19.47 -15.09 -10.28
CA HIS A 50 -18.66 -14.06 -10.93
C HIS A 50 -19.50 -13.12 -11.82
N CYS A 51 -20.55 -13.63 -12.47
CA CYS A 51 -21.41 -12.80 -13.30
C CYS A 51 -22.20 -11.80 -12.44
N GLU A 52 -22.80 -12.24 -11.33
CA GLU A 52 -23.49 -11.34 -10.38
C GLU A 52 -22.52 -10.34 -9.73
N ALA A 53 -21.30 -10.76 -9.39
CA ALA A 53 -20.26 -9.86 -8.90
C ALA A 53 -19.92 -8.76 -9.92
N CYS A 54 -19.67 -9.14 -11.17
CA CYS A 54 -19.24 -8.23 -12.22
C CYS A 54 -20.38 -7.40 -12.84
N LYS A 55 -21.65 -7.71 -12.54
CA LYS A 55 -22.80 -6.86 -12.90
C LYS A 55 -22.78 -5.52 -12.16
N ILE A 56 -22.15 -5.49 -10.98
CA ILE A 56 -21.98 -4.26 -10.23
C ILE A 56 -20.90 -3.43 -10.93
N SER A 57 -21.29 -2.23 -11.37
CA SER A 57 -20.42 -1.35 -12.16
C SER A 57 -19.15 -0.90 -11.42
N THR A 58 -19.13 -1.04 -10.10
CA THR A 58 -17.99 -0.72 -9.24
C THR A 58 -17.13 -1.94 -8.89
N THR A 59 -17.44 -3.16 -9.36
CA THR A 59 -16.58 -4.34 -9.15
C THR A 59 -15.48 -4.39 -10.21
N LEU A 60 -14.23 -4.45 -9.75
CA LEU A 60 -13.04 -4.56 -10.61
C LEU A 60 -12.58 -5.99 -10.79
N TYR A 61 -12.41 -6.68 -9.65
CA TYR A 61 -11.86 -8.01 -9.58
C TYR A 61 -12.78 -8.89 -8.74
N TYR A 62 -12.65 -10.20 -8.92
CA TYR A 62 -13.20 -11.17 -8.01
C TYR A 62 -12.19 -12.28 -7.73
N TYR A 63 -12.38 -12.93 -6.60
CA TYR A 63 -11.68 -14.12 -6.17
C TYR A 63 -12.69 -15.28 -6.14
N GLU A 64 -12.33 -16.44 -6.68
CA GLU A 64 -13.20 -17.62 -6.63
C GLU A 64 -13.20 -18.23 -5.22
N GLY A 65 -14.38 -18.36 -4.62
CA GLY A 65 -14.55 -18.84 -3.25
C GLY A 65 -15.30 -17.84 -2.36
N GLU A 66 -15.57 -18.28 -1.14
CA GLU A 66 -16.24 -17.46 -0.12
C GLU A 66 -15.31 -16.35 0.36
N CYS A 67 -15.86 -15.18 0.69
CA CYS A 67 -15.05 -14.06 1.18
C CYS A 67 -14.33 -14.40 2.50
N LYS A 68 -14.93 -15.26 3.32
CA LYS A 68 -14.35 -15.70 4.59
C LYS A 68 -13.03 -16.44 4.40
N GLU A 69 -12.90 -17.25 3.34
CA GLU A 69 -11.65 -17.97 3.05
C GLU A 69 -10.53 -17.01 2.68
N LEU A 70 -10.87 -16.01 1.86
CA LEU A 70 -9.93 -14.98 1.45
C LEU A 70 -9.48 -14.09 2.62
N ILE A 71 -10.41 -13.68 3.49
CA ILE A 71 -10.10 -12.94 4.71
C ILE A 71 -9.20 -13.77 5.62
N ASN A 72 -9.53 -15.04 5.87
CA ASN A 72 -8.69 -15.93 6.68
C ASN A 72 -7.29 -16.11 6.08
N ASN A 73 -7.17 -16.20 4.75
CA ASN A 73 -5.88 -16.31 4.07
C ASN A 73 -5.07 -15.01 4.22
N ILE A 74 -5.71 -13.85 4.07
CA ILE A 74 -5.07 -12.53 4.28
C ILE A 74 -4.66 -12.35 5.74
N GLU A 75 -5.52 -12.71 6.70
CA GLU A 75 -5.23 -12.62 8.13
C GLU A 75 -4.13 -13.59 8.54
N THR A 76 -4.14 -14.82 8.02
CA THR A 76 -3.07 -15.79 8.26
C THR A 76 -1.76 -15.30 7.67
N GLN A 77 -1.78 -14.74 6.45
CA GLN A 77 -0.60 -14.12 5.84
C GLN A 77 -0.10 -12.90 6.61
N ARG A 78 -1.01 -12.04 7.09
CA ARG A 78 -0.67 -10.91 7.96
C ARG A 78 -0.11 -11.37 9.28
N MET A 79 -0.66 -12.39 9.92
CA MET A 79 -0.11 -12.95 11.17
C MET A 79 1.24 -13.64 10.95
N THR A 80 1.50 -14.19 9.77
CA THR A 80 2.83 -14.74 9.44
C THR A 80 3.84 -13.67 9.02
N ASN A 81 3.40 -12.54 8.45
CA ASN A 81 4.28 -11.41 8.08
C ASN A 81 4.47 -10.42 9.25
N GLU A 82 3.48 -10.28 10.12
CA GLU A 82 3.58 -9.78 11.50
C GLU A 82 4.12 -10.87 12.43
N GLN A 83 5.00 -11.75 11.95
CA GLN A 83 5.90 -12.47 12.85
C GLN A 83 6.84 -11.45 13.51
N GLN A 84 6.26 -10.86 14.55
CA GLN A 84 6.82 -10.32 15.75
C GLN A 84 7.97 -9.33 15.52
N ASN A 85 7.59 -8.07 15.33
CA ASN A 85 8.24 -7.03 16.13
C ASN A 85 8.01 -7.40 17.60
N VAL A 86 8.86 -8.31 18.13
CA VAL A 86 8.79 -8.75 19.53
C VAL A 86 8.98 -7.48 20.34
N ILE A 87 7.90 -7.03 20.97
CA ILE A 87 7.95 -5.90 21.88
C ILE A 87 8.83 -6.34 23.06
N GLN A 88 9.91 -5.60 23.29
CA GLN A 88 10.86 -5.83 24.35
C GLN A 88 10.80 -4.67 25.32
N ASP A 89 10.45 -4.94 26.57
CA ASP A 89 10.48 -3.94 27.63
C ASP A 89 11.92 -3.57 27.97
N CYS A 90 12.16 -2.30 28.27
CA CYS A 90 13.46 -1.86 28.73
C CYS A 90 13.73 -2.29 30.17
N ASP A 91 14.58 -3.30 30.35
CA ASP A 91 15.07 -3.73 31.67
C ASP A 91 15.75 -2.55 32.38
N GLU A 92 15.38 -2.34 33.65
CA GLU A 92 15.92 -1.28 34.50
C GLU A 92 17.45 -1.31 34.57
N LYS A 93 18.08 -2.49 34.49
CA LYS A 93 19.53 -2.64 34.47
C LYS A 93 20.19 -2.02 33.24
N ILE A 94 19.54 -2.14 32.07
CA ILE A 94 20.06 -1.62 30.80
C ILE A 94 20.04 -0.08 30.81
N ARG A 95 19.06 0.53 31.49
CA ARG A 95 18.93 1.99 31.59
C ARG A 95 20.13 2.69 32.22
N TYR A 96 20.88 1.98 33.07
CA TYR A 96 22.05 2.52 33.76
C TYR A 96 23.39 2.18 33.06
N LEU A 97 23.36 1.51 31.91
CA LEU A 97 24.57 1.23 31.13
C LEU A 97 25.07 2.54 30.49
N THR A 98 26.31 2.91 30.79
CA THR A 98 26.97 4.08 30.18
C THR A 98 27.68 3.76 28.86
N ASP A 99 27.86 2.48 28.56
CA ASP A 99 28.53 2.00 27.34
C ASP A 99 27.58 1.10 26.54
N CYS A 100 27.06 1.65 25.43
CA CYS A 100 26.16 0.98 24.50
C CYS A 100 26.84 0.67 23.15
N SER A 101 28.18 0.62 23.11
CA SER A 101 28.96 0.62 21.86
C SER A 101 28.90 -0.68 21.05
N ASN A 102 28.44 -1.80 21.64
CA ASN A 102 28.61 -3.15 21.06
C ASN A 102 27.33 -3.82 20.56
N ILE A 103 26.24 -3.08 20.36
CA ILE A 103 24.97 -3.64 19.85
C ILE A 103 24.62 -2.88 18.58
N GLU A 104 24.56 -3.55 17.43
CA GLU A 104 24.37 -2.90 16.11
C GLU A 104 22.96 -3.08 15.53
N ASN A 105 21.98 -3.45 16.36
CA ASN A 105 20.61 -3.66 15.90
C ASN A 105 19.77 -2.44 16.26
N SER A 106 19.49 -1.58 15.30
CA SER A 106 18.62 -0.44 15.52
C SER A 106 17.19 -0.87 15.83
N VAL A 107 16.56 -0.07 16.67
CA VAL A 107 15.24 -0.33 17.22
C VAL A 107 14.39 0.92 17.15
N CYS A 108 13.08 0.72 17.16
CA CYS A 108 12.14 1.79 17.42
C CYS A 108 11.78 1.78 18.91
N GLY A 109 12.18 2.82 19.63
CA GLY A 109 11.76 3.04 21.01
C GLY A 109 10.40 3.73 21.05
N VAL A 110 9.50 3.22 21.88
CA VAL A 110 8.16 3.75 22.08
C VAL A 110 8.06 4.42 23.45
N PHE A 111 7.56 5.65 23.46
CA PHE A 111 7.39 6.43 24.69
C PHE A 111 5.98 6.18 25.26
N VAL A 112 5.83 5.91 26.56
CA VAL A 112 4.50 5.89 27.18
C VAL A 112 3.92 7.30 27.20
N SER A 113 2.92 7.49 26.35
CA SER A 113 2.09 8.68 26.24
C SER A 113 1.26 8.89 27.51
N THR A 114 1.85 9.44 28.57
CA THR A 114 1.06 10.18 29.58
C THR A 114 0.77 11.61 29.12
N GLU A 115 1.55 12.14 28.17
CA GLU A 115 1.31 13.41 27.49
C GLU A 115 1.06 13.16 26.01
N LYS A 116 0.13 13.92 25.39
CA LYS A 116 -0.22 13.82 23.96
C LYS A 116 1.02 14.01 23.08
N CYS A 117 1.71 12.93 22.73
CA CYS A 117 2.78 12.97 21.74
C CYS A 117 2.16 13.00 20.33
N THR A 118 2.65 13.90 19.49
CA THR A 118 2.36 13.90 18.04
C THR A 118 3.10 12.76 17.33
N THR A 119 4.23 12.32 17.87
CA THR A 119 5.01 11.14 17.43
C THR A 119 5.52 10.40 18.66
N CYS A 120 4.88 9.28 19.00
CA CYS A 120 5.17 8.51 20.21
C CYS A 120 6.29 7.47 20.02
N GLN A 121 7.11 7.65 18.98
CA GLN A 121 8.11 6.69 18.55
C GLN A 121 9.37 7.43 18.08
N LYS A 122 10.55 6.87 18.38
CA LYS A 122 11.85 7.39 17.93
C LYS A 122 12.79 6.26 17.61
N GLU A 123 13.54 6.41 16.52
CA GLU A 123 14.55 5.45 16.09
C GLU A 123 15.83 5.63 16.92
N TYR A 124 16.39 4.51 17.35
CA TYR A 124 17.64 4.44 18.10
C TYR A 124 18.59 3.47 17.44
N TYR A 125 19.87 3.84 17.41
CA TYR A 125 20.92 3.02 16.82
C TYR A 125 20.96 1.59 17.39
N ASN A 126 20.62 1.43 18.68
CA ASN A 126 20.39 0.11 19.27
C ASN A 126 19.47 0.13 20.48
N SER A 127 19.10 -1.08 20.94
CA SER A 127 18.25 -1.29 22.13
C SER A 127 18.84 -0.72 23.42
N CYS A 128 20.16 -0.76 23.62
CA CYS A 128 20.79 -0.15 24.80
C CYS A 128 20.63 1.36 24.80
N VAL A 129 20.89 2.03 23.67
CA VAL A 129 20.69 3.48 23.53
C VAL A 129 19.22 3.83 23.70
N ALA A 130 18.31 3.04 23.12
CA ALA A 130 16.87 3.22 23.32
C ALA A 130 16.49 3.16 24.80
N CYS A 131 16.90 2.11 25.50
CA CYS A 131 16.56 1.93 26.90
C CYS A 131 17.29 2.88 27.87
N SER A 132 18.45 3.41 27.48
CA SER A 132 19.12 4.48 28.22
C SER A 132 18.34 5.80 28.20
N ASP A 133 17.47 6.01 27.21
CA ASP A 133 16.52 7.11 27.21
C ASP A 133 15.38 6.76 28.19
N TYR A 134 15.35 7.45 29.34
CA TYR A 134 14.36 7.21 30.40
C TYR A 134 12.90 7.38 29.95
N LYS A 135 12.67 8.01 28.79
CA LYS A 135 11.33 8.19 28.23
C LYS A 135 10.85 6.98 27.44
N VAL A 136 11.75 6.11 26.97
CA VAL A 136 11.40 4.91 26.21
C VAL A 136 11.00 3.82 27.19
N ASP A 137 9.82 3.24 27.03
CA ASP A 137 9.32 2.16 27.89
C ASP A 137 9.64 0.79 27.32
N TYR A 138 9.38 0.63 26.03
CA TYR A 138 9.66 -0.59 25.29
C TYR A 138 10.17 -0.24 23.89
N TYR A 139 10.75 -1.23 23.23
CA TYR A 139 11.22 -1.11 21.88
C TYR A 139 10.82 -2.34 21.05
N TYR A 140 10.97 -2.21 19.74
CA TYR A 140 10.95 -3.34 18.82
C TYR A 140 12.04 -3.16 17.78
N ASP A 141 12.52 -4.27 17.21
CA ASP A 141 13.58 -4.24 16.20
C ASP A 141 13.10 -3.55 14.91
N GLY A 142 13.98 -2.75 14.30
CA GLY A 142 13.73 -2.06 13.04
C GLY A 142 13.37 -0.57 13.15
N TYR A 143 12.75 -0.05 12.08
CA TYR A 143 12.38 1.37 11.92
C TYR A 143 11.07 1.70 12.65
N CYS A 144 10.88 2.97 13.00
CA CYS A 144 9.62 3.41 13.58
C CYS A 144 8.54 3.52 12.51
N LYS A 145 7.39 2.89 12.75
CA LYS A 145 6.22 2.99 11.89
C LYS A 145 5.47 4.31 12.15
N ASN A 146 6.05 5.42 11.72
CA ASN A 146 5.40 6.73 11.84
C ASN A 146 4.31 6.89 10.76
N GLY A 147 3.18 6.22 10.95
CA GLY A 147 1.88 6.54 10.33
C GLY A 147 1.71 6.21 8.85
N GLU A 148 2.71 6.46 8.00
CA GLU A 148 2.63 6.23 6.57
C GLU A 148 3.98 5.67 6.08
N SER A 149 3.96 4.44 5.57
CA SER A 149 5.15 3.88 4.94
C SER A 149 5.35 4.57 3.59
N GLU A 150 6.40 5.36 3.45
CA GLU A 150 6.65 6.16 2.25
C GLU A 150 7.83 5.60 1.43
N ILE A 151 7.78 5.83 0.12
CA ILE A 151 8.90 5.59 -0.79
C ILE A 151 9.83 6.80 -0.71
N ILE A 152 11.07 6.60 -0.27
CA ILE A 152 12.04 7.67 -0.09
C ILE A 152 13.03 7.68 -1.25
N TYR A 153 13.12 8.81 -1.97
CA TYR A 153 14.03 8.95 -3.11
C TYR A 153 15.45 9.22 -2.64
N CYS A 154 16.42 8.59 -3.31
CA CYS A 154 17.82 8.86 -3.04
C CYS A 154 18.21 10.28 -3.49
N PRO A 155 19.08 10.98 -2.73
CA PRO A 155 19.53 12.32 -3.09
C PRO A 155 20.33 12.32 -4.40
N THR A 156 20.35 13.46 -5.08
CA THR A 156 21.20 13.66 -6.27
C THR A 156 22.68 13.59 -5.91
N ASP A 157 23.06 14.16 -4.76
CA ASP A 157 24.41 14.05 -4.20
C ASP A 157 24.53 12.73 -3.41
N ARG A 158 25.21 11.76 -4.02
CA ARG A 158 25.27 10.38 -3.54
C ARG A 158 26.30 10.25 -2.41
N PRO A 159 26.00 9.54 -1.31
CA PRO A 159 26.98 9.34 -0.25
C PRO A 159 28.17 8.53 -0.77
N SER A 160 29.39 8.98 -0.46
CA SER A 160 30.61 8.26 -0.86
C SER A 160 31.05 7.23 0.19
N ASN A 161 30.74 7.46 1.46
CA ASN A 161 31.12 6.62 2.58
C ASN A 161 29.88 6.27 3.40
N CYS A 162 29.63 4.98 3.56
CA CYS A 162 28.51 4.45 4.34
C CYS A 162 29.04 3.58 5.47
N THR A 163 28.50 3.80 6.67
CA THR A 163 28.68 2.89 7.81
C THR A 163 27.46 1.99 7.89
N GLU A 164 27.69 0.72 8.20
CA GLU A 164 26.59 -0.20 8.53
C GLU A 164 25.93 0.27 9.82
N ASN A 165 24.61 0.36 9.79
CA ASN A 165 23.79 0.73 10.95
C ASN A 165 22.78 -0.39 11.29
N GLY A 166 22.97 -1.59 10.73
CA GLY A 166 22.12 -2.75 10.93
C GLY A 166 20.69 -2.65 10.35
N LEU A 167 20.33 -1.54 9.70
CA LEU A 167 18.96 -1.29 9.26
C LEU A 167 18.78 -1.55 7.77
N SER A 168 18.56 -2.81 7.41
CA SER A 168 18.31 -3.13 6.01
C SER A 168 17.08 -2.41 5.47
N VAL A 169 17.16 -1.93 4.24
CA VAL A 169 16.05 -1.29 3.51
C VAL A 169 15.76 -2.06 2.23
N CYS A 170 14.54 -1.96 1.72
CA CYS A 170 14.26 -2.37 0.37
C CYS A 170 14.62 -1.26 -0.62
N SER A 171 15.75 -1.40 -1.28
CA SER A 171 16.21 -0.48 -2.32
C SER A 171 15.60 -0.83 -3.68
N GLN A 172 15.32 0.20 -4.48
CA GLN A 172 14.58 0.06 -5.74
C GLN A 172 15.31 0.74 -6.90
N THR A 173 15.40 0.06 -8.03
CA THR A 173 15.99 0.62 -9.27
C THR A 173 15.01 1.48 -10.07
N THR A 174 13.71 1.35 -9.80
CA THR A 174 12.62 2.21 -10.31
C THR A 174 11.68 2.59 -9.17
N ALA A 175 10.96 3.70 -9.29
CA ALA A 175 9.98 4.13 -8.30
C ALA A 175 8.69 4.59 -9.01
N PRO A 176 7.54 3.94 -8.78
CA PRO A 176 7.39 2.69 -8.03
C PRO A 176 8.02 1.49 -8.75
N CYS A 177 8.40 0.48 -7.98
CA CYS A 177 8.85 -0.83 -8.45
C CYS A 177 7.78 -1.85 -8.05
N THR A 178 7.26 -2.57 -9.04
CA THR A 178 6.09 -3.44 -8.87
C THR A 178 6.43 -4.92 -8.95
N THR A 179 7.69 -5.26 -9.22
CA THR A 179 8.19 -6.62 -9.36
C THR A 179 9.41 -6.84 -8.47
N SER A 180 9.70 -8.08 -8.12
CA SER A 180 10.89 -8.43 -7.34
C SER A 180 12.20 -8.02 -8.03
N ASP A 181 12.21 -8.01 -9.36
CA ASP A 181 13.43 -7.82 -10.16
C ASP A 181 13.99 -6.39 -10.10
N CYS A 182 13.16 -5.41 -9.72
CA CYS A 182 13.58 -4.03 -9.49
C CYS A 182 13.81 -3.70 -8.01
N THR A 183 13.64 -4.67 -7.11
CA THR A 183 13.92 -4.54 -5.68
C THR A 183 15.17 -5.33 -5.27
N GLN A 184 15.90 -4.83 -4.29
CA GLN A 184 16.95 -5.60 -3.61
C GLN A 184 17.10 -5.12 -2.16
N ILE A 185 17.54 -6.01 -1.28
CA ILE A 185 17.84 -5.69 0.11
C ILE A 185 19.18 -4.95 0.15
N SER A 186 19.21 -3.77 0.74
CA SER A 186 20.44 -3.03 1.05
C SER A 186 20.64 -2.99 2.56
N SER A 187 21.87 -3.07 3.04
CA SER A 187 22.20 -3.09 4.48
C SER A 187 21.85 -1.79 5.22
N SER A 188 21.73 -0.67 4.49
CA SER A 188 21.18 0.59 4.99
C SER A 188 20.66 1.47 3.85
N TRP A 189 19.94 2.54 4.19
CA TRP A 189 19.57 3.58 3.21
C TRP A 189 20.81 4.20 2.54
N CYS A 190 21.93 4.31 3.27
CA CYS A 190 23.16 4.88 2.74
C CYS A 190 23.73 3.95 1.66
N PHE A 191 23.83 2.65 1.94
CA PHE A 191 24.30 1.66 0.96
C PHE A 191 23.36 1.56 -0.24
N ALA A 192 22.04 1.66 0.00
CA ALA A 192 21.06 1.75 -1.08
C ALA A 192 21.38 2.95 -1.98
N CYS A 193 21.52 4.15 -1.40
CA CYS A 193 21.74 5.36 -2.17
C CYS A 193 23.16 5.55 -2.68
N GLN A 194 24.17 4.85 -2.17
CA GLN A 194 25.52 4.82 -2.73
C GLN A 194 25.55 4.15 -4.11
N ASN A 195 24.64 3.19 -4.34
CA ASN A 195 24.50 2.54 -5.65
C ASN A 195 23.76 3.46 -6.63
N LEU A 196 24.45 3.90 -7.69
CA LEU A 196 23.90 4.80 -8.71
C LEU A 196 22.70 4.22 -9.48
N LYS A 197 22.51 2.89 -9.47
CA LYS A 197 21.34 2.25 -10.11
C LYS A 197 20.08 2.31 -9.26
N ILE A 198 20.21 2.62 -7.97
CA ILE A 198 19.09 2.72 -7.04
C ILE A 198 18.56 4.14 -7.03
N VAL A 199 17.26 4.30 -7.29
CA VAL A 199 16.59 5.61 -7.36
C VAL A 199 15.84 5.94 -6.08
N SER A 200 15.41 4.91 -5.33
CA SER A 200 14.66 5.08 -4.08
C SER A 200 14.84 3.87 -3.16
N TYR A 201 14.36 4.00 -1.93
CA TYR A 201 14.28 2.91 -0.96
C TYR A 201 13.01 3.00 -0.12
N TYR A 202 12.68 1.90 0.54
CA TYR A 202 11.55 1.75 1.45
C TYR A 202 12.07 1.25 2.79
N GLN A 203 11.64 1.90 3.88
CA GLN A 203 12.01 1.53 5.24
C GLN A 203 11.23 0.29 5.68
N GLY A 204 11.79 -0.88 5.34
CA GLY A 204 11.21 -2.19 5.61
C GLY A 204 11.78 -3.24 4.66
N SER A 205 11.21 -4.43 4.74
CA SER A 205 11.54 -5.55 3.85
C SER A 205 11.04 -5.32 2.42
N CYS A 206 11.63 -6.02 1.45
CA CYS A 206 11.13 -5.94 0.07
C CYS A 206 9.76 -6.60 -0.13
N SER A 207 9.42 -7.59 0.69
CA SER A 207 8.07 -8.16 0.72
C SER A 207 7.03 -7.12 1.16
N GLU A 208 7.30 -6.37 2.24
CA GLU A 208 6.41 -5.31 2.72
C GLU A 208 6.27 -4.20 1.68
N TYR A 209 7.37 -3.80 1.03
CA TYR A 209 7.33 -2.82 -0.06
C TYR A 209 6.48 -3.29 -1.24
N LEU A 210 6.62 -4.54 -1.68
CA LEU A 210 5.83 -5.08 -2.78
C LEU A 210 4.35 -5.21 -2.42
N GLU A 211 4.03 -5.51 -1.16
CA GLU A 211 2.65 -5.49 -0.67
C GLU A 211 2.09 -4.05 -0.62
N PHE A 212 2.89 -3.10 -0.12
CA PHE A 212 2.57 -1.67 -0.12
C PHE A 212 2.29 -1.16 -1.54
N THR A 213 3.18 -1.43 -2.49
CA THR A 213 3.01 -0.98 -3.88
C THR A 213 1.87 -1.70 -4.61
N LYS A 214 1.54 -2.95 -4.27
CA LYS A 214 0.29 -3.57 -4.76
C LYS A 214 -0.94 -2.80 -4.29
N ASN A 215 -0.96 -2.39 -3.03
CA ASN A 215 -2.06 -1.61 -2.47
C ASN A 215 -2.13 -0.18 -3.05
N VAL A 216 -0.98 0.47 -3.32
CA VAL A 216 -0.91 1.81 -3.91
C VAL A 216 -1.19 1.80 -5.41
N ASN A 217 -0.72 0.79 -6.16
CA ASN A 217 -1.03 0.67 -7.59
C ASN A 217 -2.52 0.45 -7.82
N ILE A 218 -3.25 -0.15 -6.88
CA ILE A 218 -4.71 -0.17 -6.97
C ILE A 218 -5.23 1.28 -7.03
N MET A 219 -4.72 2.22 -6.22
CA MET A 219 -5.14 3.63 -6.32
C MET A 219 -4.65 4.36 -7.58
N GLU A 220 -3.44 4.08 -8.09
CA GLU A 220 -2.94 4.67 -9.35
C GLU A 220 -3.61 4.08 -10.60
N GLU A 221 -3.97 2.80 -10.62
CA GLU A 221 -4.66 2.15 -11.73
C GLU A 221 -6.12 2.65 -11.88
N ILE A 222 -6.70 3.13 -10.78
CA ILE A 222 -8.00 3.82 -10.75
C ILE A 222 -7.85 5.28 -11.25
N THR A 223 -6.68 5.88 -11.03
CA THR A 223 -6.36 7.26 -11.41
C THR A 223 -5.99 7.33 -12.89
N GLN A 224 -6.99 7.58 -13.73
CA GLN A 224 -6.79 7.66 -15.17
C GLN A 224 -6.16 9.01 -15.54
N LYS A 225 -5.03 8.96 -16.25
CA LYS A 225 -4.44 10.15 -16.88
C LYS A 225 -5.17 10.44 -18.18
N CYS A 226 -5.37 11.72 -18.47
CA CYS A 226 -5.91 12.12 -19.76
C CYS A 226 -4.90 11.84 -20.87
N GLN A 227 -5.33 11.16 -21.93
CA GLN A 227 -4.50 10.97 -23.11
C GLN A 227 -4.19 12.32 -23.75
N SER A 228 -2.99 12.47 -24.32
CA SER A 228 -2.55 13.72 -24.95
C SER A 228 -3.39 14.15 -26.16
N TYR A 229 -4.24 13.26 -26.68
CA TYR A 229 -5.17 13.55 -27.77
C TYR A 229 -6.53 13.99 -27.21
N GLN A 230 -6.80 15.30 -27.28
CA GLN A 230 -8.09 15.86 -26.90
C GLN A 230 -9.14 15.58 -27.97
N LEU A 231 -10.15 14.78 -27.61
CA LEU A 231 -11.36 14.63 -28.44
C LEU A 231 -12.11 15.96 -28.47
N GLN A 232 -12.49 16.44 -29.66
CA GLN A 232 -13.23 17.69 -29.83
C GLN A 232 -14.67 17.60 -29.32
N THR A 233 -15.24 16.40 -29.23
CA THR A 233 -16.64 16.17 -28.83
C THR A 233 -16.74 15.02 -27.84
N CYS A 234 -17.42 15.27 -26.71
CA CYS A 234 -17.71 14.24 -25.71
C CYS A 234 -19.12 13.68 -25.90
N THR A 235 -19.29 12.39 -25.62
CA THR A 235 -20.62 11.78 -25.55
C THR A 235 -21.40 12.33 -24.34
N GLU A 236 -22.73 12.39 -24.45
CA GLU A 236 -23.62 12.88 -23.38
C GLU A 236 -23.84 11.86 -22.24
N THR A 237 -23.13 10.73 -22.27
CA THR A 237 -23.22 9.73 -21.20
C THR A 237 -22.74 10.34 -19.89
N VAL A 238 -23.63 10.38 -18.89
CA VAL A 238 -23.30 10.90 -17.56
C VAL A 238 -22.70 9.76 -16.73
N GLN A 239 -21.40 9.86 -16.48
CA GLN A 239 -20.65 9.01 -15.57
C GLN A 239 -19.69 9.92 -14.81
N GLN A 240 -20.14 10.49 -13.70
CA GLN A 240 -19.40 11.55 -13.02
C GLN A 240 -17.99 11.09 -12.63
N VAL A 241 -17.00 11.96 -12.84
CA VAL A 241 -15.60 11.72 -12.50
C VAL A 241 -15.07 12.83 -11.61
N CYS A 242 -14.08 12.53 -10.77
CA CYS A 242 -13.44 13.47 -9.87
C CYS A 242 -12.04 13.70 -10.40
N ALA A 243 -11.84 14.87 -11.01
CA ALA A 243 -10.57 15.23 -11.60
C ALA A 243 -9.72 16.04 -10.62
N THR A 244 -8.43 15.76 -10.59
CA THR A 244 -7.42 16.61 -9.97
C THR A 244 -6.91 17.58 -11.03
N GLU A 245 -7.09 18.87 -10.82
CA GLU A 245 -6.66 19.92 -11.76
C GLU A 245 -5.77 20.98 -11.08
N THR A 246 -4.97 21.70 -11.87
CA THR A 246 -4.20 22.86 -11.39
C THR A 246 -5.12 24.07 -11.23
N CYS A 247 -5.28 24.56 -10.01
CA CYS A 247 -6.32 25.55 -9.69
C CYS A 247 -5.77 26.97 -9.62
N ASN A 248 -4.48 27.14 -9.30
CA ASN A 248 -3.79 28.42 -9.29
C ASN A 248 -2.46 28.34 -10.07
N ASP A 249 -1.90 29.51 -10.40
CA ASP A 249 -0.63 29.64 -11.13
C ASP A 249 0.60 29.22 -10.29
N ASP A 250 0.42 29.00 -8.99
CA ASP A 250 1.45 28.49 -8.06
C ASP A 250 1.65 26.96 -8.15
N GLY A 251 0.87 26.28 -8.99
CA GLY A 251 0.92 24.82 -9.14
C GLY A 251 0.08 24.05 -8.12
N SER A 252 -0.70 24.72 -7.26
CA SER A 252 -1.61 24.04 -6.35
C SER A 252 -2.70 23.26 -7.11
N THR A 253 -3.03 22.09 -6.57
CA THR A 253 -4.06 21.20 -7.14
C THR A 253 -5.37 21.30 -6.37
N CYS A 254 -6.48 21.13 -7.06
CA CYS A 254 -7.79 20.95 -6.42
C CYS A 254 -8.63 19.91 -7.16
N GLN A 255 -9.68 19.44 -6.48
CA GLN A 255 -10.57 18.40 -6.99
C GLN A 255 -11.86 19.01 -7.55
N LYS A 256 -12.26 18.55 -8.74
CA LYS A 256 -13.49 19.01 -9.41
C LYS A 256 -14.24 17.86 -10.07
N THR A 257 -15.56 17.86 -9.89
CA THR A 257 -16.44 16.86 -10.53
C THR A 257 -16.75 17.28 -11.97
N TYR A 258 -16.62 16.34 -12.89
CA TYR A 258 -17.05 16.44 -14.29
C TYR A 258 -18.15 15.43 -14.59
N ASN A 259 -18.99 15.66 -15.60
CA ASN A 259 -20.08 14.72 -15.91
C ASN A 259 -19.57 13.41 -16.53
N ASN A 260 -18.40 13.43 -17.16
CA ASN A 260 -17.71 12.25 -17.66
C ASN A 260 -16.20 12.49 -17.84
N SER A 261 -15.47 11.40 -18.05
CA SER A 261 -14.02 11.39 -18.28
C SER A 261 -13.59 12.24 -19.47
N CYS A 262 -14.37 12.26 -20.56
CA CYS A 262 -14.06 13.09 -21.71
C CYS A 262 -14.10 14.58 -21.37
N GLN A 263 -15.14 15.04 -20.65
CA GLN A 263 -15.23 16.44 -20.22
C GLN A 263 -14.09 16.82 -19.27
N ALA A 264 -13.67 15.92 -18.38
CA ALA A 264 -12.48 16.12 -17.56
C ALA A 264 -11.23 16.30 -18.44
N CYS A 265 -11.03 15.43 -19.43
CA CYS A 265 -9.85 15.47 -20.30
C CYS A 265 -9.84 16.56 -21.36
N GLN A 266 -10.97 17.21 -21.63
CA GLN A 266 -10.99 18.44 -22.43
C GLN A 266 -10.39 19.63 -21.68
N ASN A 267 -10.41 19.62 -20.35
CA ASN A 267 -9.76 20.67 -19.58
C ASN A 267 -8.25 20.42 -19.48
N SER A 268 -7.47 21.30 -20.11
CA SER A 268 -6.00 21.24 -20.09
C SER A 268 -5.38 21.36 -18.69
N LYS A 269 -6.13 21.83 -17.68
CA LYS A 269 -5.69 21.90 -16.29
C LYS A 269 -5.81 20.57 -15.55
N VAL A 270 -6.59 19.62 -16.08
CA VAL A 270 -6.79 18.32 -15.45
C VAL A 270 -5.54 17.46 -15.62
N ILE A 271 -4.97 17.02 -14.50
CA ILE A 271 -3.80 16.16 -14.41
C ILE A 271 -4.22 14.69 -14.50
N SER A 272 -5.27 14.33 -13.75
CA SER A 272 -5.82 12.99 -13.67
C SER A 272 -7.27 13.02 -13.20
N TYR A 273 -7.98 11.89 -13.32
CA TYR A 273 -9.33 11.75 -12.79
C TYR A 273 -9.60 10.34 -12.27
N LEU A 274 -10.57 10.26 -11.36
CA LEU A 274 -11.12 9.05 -10.78
C LEU A 274 -12.56 8.85 -11.27
N PRO A 275 -13.06 7.61 -11.47
CA PRO A 275 -14.35 7.34 -12.10
C PRO A 275 -15.58 7.56 -11.18
N PHE A 276 -15.55 8.55 -10.29
CA PHE A 276 -16.63 8.87 -9.33
C PHE A 276 -16.68 10.36 -8.98
N SER A 277 -17.76 10.86 -8.36
CA SER A 277 -17.87 12.29 -8.00
C SER A 277 -16.97 12.69 -6.81
N CYS A 278 -16.46 13.93 -6.76
CA CYS A 278 -15.62 14.39 -5.65
C CYS A 278 -16.39 14.53 -4.32
N PHE A 279 -17.72 14.66 -4.38
CA PHE A 279 -18.55 14.78 -3.18
C PHE A 279 -18.75 13.43 -2.50
N SER A 280 -18.89 12.36 -3.29
CA SER A 280 -18.93 10.99 -2.79
C SER A 280 -17.71 10.69 -1.93
N PHE A 281 -16.52 11.06 -2.40
CA PHE A 281 -15.23 10.86 -1.70
C PHE A 281 -15.15 11.55 -0.32
N LYS A 282 -15.67 12.78 -0.20
CA LYS A 282 -15.66 13.51 1.08
C LYS A 282 -16.65 12.95 2.09
N LEU A 283 -17.80 12.48 1.63
CA LEU A 283 -18.79 11.83 2.49
C LEU A 283 -18.28 10.48 3.00
N THR A 284 -17.64 9.67 2.17
CA THR A 284 -17.06 8.38 2.59
C THR A 284 -16.01 8.55 3.67
N ILE A 285 -15.07 9.49 3.50
CA ILE A 285 -14.04 9.80 4.52
C ILE A 285 -14.70 10.24 5.84
N LEU A 286 -15.73 11.09 5.78
CA LEU A 286 -16.42 11.55 6.97
C LEU A 286 -17.13 10.40 7.69
N SER A 287 -17.80 9.49 6.96
CA SER A 287 -18.42 8.31 7.54
C SER A 287 -17.41 7.34 8.15
N ILE A 288 -16.22 7.19 7.56
CA ILE A 288 -15.13 6.38 8.14
C ILE A 288 -14.64 6.99 9.45
N ILE A 289 -14.42 8.30 9.50
CA ILE A 289 -13.99 8.99 10.73
C ILE A 289 -15.05 8.84 11.82
N ILE A 290 -16.34 8.98 11.48
CA ILE A 290 -17.43 8.77 12.44
C ILE A 290 -17.47 7.31 12.92
N TYR A 291 -17.31 6.32 12.03
CA TYR A 291 -17.29 4.91 12.40
C TYR A 291 -16.08 4.52 13.29
N ILE A 292 -14.94 5.18 13.15
CA ILE A 292 -13.77 4.94 14.02
C ILE A 292 -13.95 5.59 15.40
N LEU A 293 -14.70 6.69 15.48
CA LEU A 293 -14.90 7.45 16.71
C LEU A 293 -16.07 6.94 17.59
N PHE A 294 -16.94 6.09 17.06
CA PHE A 294 -18.14 5.57 17.73
C PHE A 294 -18.18 4.04 17.72
#